data_AF-A0AA36E7E3-F1
#
_entry.id   AF-A0AA36E7E3-F1
#
_cell.length_a   1.000
_cell.length_b   1.000
_cell.length_c   1.000
_cell.angle_alpha   90.00
_cell.angle_beta   90.00
_cell.angle_gamma   90.00
#
_symmetry.space_group_name_H-M   'P 1'
#
loop_
_entity.id
_entity.type
_entity.pdbx_description
1 polymer ?
#
loop_
_entity_poly.entity_id
_entity_poly.type
_entity_poly.pdbx_seq_one_letter_code
_entity_poly.pdbx_strand_id
1 'polypeptide(L)'
;MAQTTEGASEIVEGLRFSFMTDEEIRKHSVLKITNPILLDSVGRPIPGGLYDPLLGPMDEQAPCKSCGQQSFQCPGHCGHIDLVSPIYNPLLFGMLFTLIRKTCFFCRHFRAGKEEVNVCTSKLMKIAKGDVSGAKDYVINNSDALIIIIYDYNNICFSTNHSF
;
A
#
# COMPACT_ATOMS: atom_id res chain seq x y z
N MET A 1 -35.71 -26.32 14.94
CA MET A 1 -34.79 -25.82 13.91
C MET A 1 -33.44 -26.40 14.23
N ALA A 2 -32.90 -27.27 13.37
CA ALA A 2 -31.59 -27.87 13.61
C ALA A 2 -30.53 -26.77 13.58
N GLN A 3 -29.83 -26.55 14.69
CA GLN A 3 -28.64 -25.72 14.72
C GLN A 3 -27.54 -26.50 13.98
N THR A 4 -27.30 -26.15 12.73
CA THR A 4 -26.08 -26.55 12.03
C THR A 4 -24.93 -25.75 12.62
N THR A 5 -24.08 -26.40 13.41
CA THR A 5 -22.80 -25.83 13.82
C THR A 5 -21.89 -25.79 12.60
N GLU A 6 -21.83 -24.64 11.94
CA GLU A 6 -20.86 -24.40 10.88
C GLU A 6 -19.48 -24.21 11.52
N GLY A 7 -18.59 -25.19 11.34
CA GLY A 7 -17.20 -25.09 11.75
C GLY A 7 -16.37 -24.42 10.66
N ALA A 8 -15.56 -23.41 11.02
CA ALA A 8 -14.58 -22.87 10.10
C ALA A 8 -13.45 -23.89 9.89
N SER A 9 -13.13 -24.19 8.62
CA SER A 9 -12.06 -25.15 8.27
C SER A 9 -10.67 -24.51 8.22
N GLU A 10 -10.58 -23.19 8.21
CA GLU A 10 -9.34 -22.45 8.02
C GLU A 10 -9.01 -21.61 9.27
N ILE A 11 -7.73 -21.51 9.59
CA ILE A 11 -7.19 -20.73 10.70
C ILE A 11 -6.21 -19.71 10.14
N VAL A 12 -6.29 -18.47 10.63
CA VAL A 12 -5.35 -17.41 10.26
C VAL A 12 -4.02 -17.65 10.98
N GLU A 13 -2.99 -18.01 10.23
CA GLU A 13 -1.65 -18.31 10.78
C GLU A 13 -0.79 -17.05 11.01
N GLY A 14 -1.04 -15.98 10.27
CA GLY A 14 -0.27 -14.75 10.34
C GLY A 14 -0.84 -13.63 9.50
N LEU A 15 -0.33 -12.41 9.71
CA LEU A 15 -0.77 -11.21 9.03
C LEU A 15 0.44 -10.43 8.49
N ARG A 16 0.33 -9.98 7.24
CA ARG A 16 1.31 -9.13 6.58
C ARG A 16 0.72 -7.75 6.37
N PHE A 17 1.51 -6.72 6.67
CA PHE A 17 1.17 -5.34 6.39
C PHE A 17 1.84 -4.88 5.09
N SER A 18 1.08 -4.20 4.25
CA SER A 18 1.57 -3.52 3.05
C SER A 18 0.66 -2.33 2.71
N PHE A 19 1.11 -1.49 1.79
CA PHE A 19 0.27 -0.47 1.18
C PHE A 19 -0.39 -1.04 -0.07
N MET A 20 -1.64 -0.64 -0.33
CA MET A 20 -2.30 -0.95 -1.59
C MET A 20 -1.78 -0.03 -2.69
N THR A 21 -1.52 -0.62 -3.85
CA THR A 21 -1.20 0.10 -5.08
C THR A 21 -2.46 0.69 -5.70
N ASP A 22 -2.31 1.70 -6.55
CA ASP A 22 -3.44 2.30 -7.25
C ASP A 22 -4.22 1.28 -8.10
N GLU A 23 -3.53 0.27 -8.64
CA GLU A 23 -4.15 -0.81 -9.41
C GLU A 23 -4.98 -1.73 -8.51
N GLU A 24 -4.45 -2.13 -7.35
CA GLU A 24 -5.19 -2.94 -6.38
C GLU A 24 -6.43 -2.19 -5.87
N ILE A 25 -6.31 -0.90 -5.56
CA ILE A 25 -7.44 -0.07 -5.13
C ILE A 25 -8.52 -0.04 -6.21
N ARG A 26 -8.15 0.19 -7.48
CA ARG A 26 -9.11 0.22 -8.59
C ARG A 26 -9.75 -1.15 -8.83
N LYS A 27 -9.00 -2.23 -8.68
CA LYS A 27 -9.51 -3.60 -8.82
C LYS A 27 -10.50 -3.98 -7.72
N HIS A 28 -10.26 -3.53 -6.48
CA HIS A 28 -11.16 -3.77 -5.36
C HIS A 28 -12.36 -2.82 -5.33
N SER A 29 -12.25 -1.68 -6.02
CA SER A 29 -13.28 -0.66 -6.01
C SER A 29 -14.43 -0.97 -6.97
N VAL A 30 -15.66 -0.85 -6.48
CA VAL A 30 -16.87 -0.99 -7.30
C VAL A 30 -17.33 0.33 -7.94
N LEU A 31 -16.80 1.46 -7.46
CA LEU A 31 -17.22 2.79 -7.89
C LEU A 31 -16.11 3.83 -7.71
N LYS A 32 -15.89 4.64 -8.75
CA LYS A 32 -15.16 5.90 -8.65
C LYS A 32 -16.11 7.01 -8.19
N ILE A 33 -15.83 7.60 -7.03
CA ILE A 33 -16.60 8.72 -6.49
C ILE A 33 -16.18 9.98 -7.25
N THR A 34 -17.15 10.67 -7.82
CA THR A 34 -16.95 11.87 -8.67
C THR A 34 -17.84 13.03 -8.26
N ASN A 35 -18.92 12.77 -7.52
CA ASN A 35 -19.87 13.78 -7.09
C ASN A 35 -19.68 14.11 -5.60
N PRO A 36 -19.42 15.37 -5.22
CA PRO A 36 -19.32 15.75 -3.81
C PRO A 36 -20.68 15.85 -3.12
N ILE A 37 -21.78 15.93 -3.88
CA ILE A 37 -23.13 16.05 -3.33
C ILE A 37 -23.62 14.66 -2.91
N LEU A 38 -24.07 14.55 -1.67
CA LEU A 38 -24.47 13.28 -1.05
C LEU A 38 -25.88 12.84 -1.46
N LEU A 39 -26.84 13.75 -1.32
CA LEU A 39 -28.27 13.52 -1.52
C LEU A 39 -28.88 14.58 -2.43
N ASP A 40 -29.90 14.20 -3.20
CA ASP A 40 -30.72 15.13 -3.97
C ASP A 40 -31.68 15.93 -3.07
N SER A 41 -32.44 16.85 -3.66
CA SER A 41 -33.41 17.68 -2.94
C SER A 41 -34.56 16.90 -2.28
N VAL A 42 -34.74 15.62 -2.63
CA VAL A 42 -35.76 14.72 -2.09
C VAL A 42 -35.14 13.73 -1.08
N GLY A 43 -33.84 13.86 -0.80
CA GLY A 43 -33.13 13.02 0.17
C GLY A 43 -32.64 11.67 -0.39
N ARG A 44 -32.60 11.48 -1.71
CA ARG A 44 -32.11 10.25 -2.33
C ARG A 44 -30.62 10.33 -2.65
N PRO A 45 -29.86 9.25 -2.51
CA PRO A 45 -28.46 9.24 -2.90
C PRO A 45 -28.23 9.59 -4.37
N ILE A 46 -27.25 10.45 -4.61
CA ILE A 46 -26.88 10.84 -5.97
C ILE A 46 -25.87 9.83 -6.55
N PRO A 47 -26.04 9.40 -7.82
CA PRO A 47 -25.07 8.55 -8.49
C PRO A 47 -23.66 9.15 -8.50
N GLY A 48 -22.65 8.32 -8.21
CA GLY A 48 -21.25 8.73 -8.12
C GLY A 48 -20.92 9.57 -6.88
N GLY A 49 -21.86 9.73 -5.94
CA GLY A 49 -21.66 10.32 -4.62
C GLY A 49 -21.24 9.29 -3.57
N LEU A 50 -21.02 9.75 -2.35
CA LEU A 50 -20.54 8.88 -1.25
C LEU A 50 -21.61 7.88 -0.76
N TYR A 51 -22.90 8.18 -0.95
CA TYR A 51 -24.01 7.28 -0.59
C TYR A 51 -24.53 6.46 -1.77
N ASP A 52 -23.76 6.33 -2.85
CA ASP A 52 -24.16 5.53 -4.00
C ASP A 52 -24.50 4.09 -3.58
N PRO A 53 -25.67 3.54 -3.94
CA PRO A 53 -26.07 2.18 -3.58
C PRO A 53 -25.15 1.06 -4.06
N LEU A 54 -24.19 1.33 -4.94
CA LEU A 54 -23.10 0.40 -5.28
C LEU A 54 -22.16 0.16 -4.09
N LEU A 55 -21.95 1.15 -3.23
CA LEU A 55 -21.12 1.03 -2.02
C LEU A 55 -21.86 0.32 -0.87
N GLY A 56 -23.18 0.28 -0.96
CA GLY A 56 -24.09 -0.31 0.02
C GLY A 56 -25.38 0.50 0.07
N PRO A 57 -26.55 -0.14 0.27
CA PRO A 57 -27.82 0.57 0.30
C PRO A 57 -27.97 1.33 1.62
N MET A 58 -28.41 2.60 1.54
CA MET A 58 -28.78 3.40 2.71
C MET A 58 -30.14 2.98 3.29
N ASP A 59 -31.05 2.53 2.41
CA ASP A 59 -32.39 2.06 2.77
C ASP A 59 -32.36 0.54 3.02
N GLU A 60 -32.89 0.10 4.16
CA GLU A 60 -32.96 -1.31 4.54
C GLU A 60 -33.75 -2.17 3.54
N GLN A 61 -34.73 -1.56 2.86
CA GLN A 61 -35.58 -2.25 1.89
C GLN A 61 -34.96 -2.31 0.49
N ALA A 62 -33.95 -1.48 0.22
CA ALA A 62 -33.28 -1.46 -1.07
C ALA A 62 -32.14 -2.49 -1.11
N PRO A 63 -32.04 -3.31 -2.17
CA PRO A 63 -30.90 -4.20 -2.35
C PRO A 63 -29.65 -3.40 -2.75
N CYS A 64 -28.48 -3.89 -2.32
CA CYS A 64 -27.18 -3.40 -2.77
C CYS A 64 -27.05 -3.58 -4.28
N LYS A 65 -26.61 -2.53 -4.99
CA LYS A 65 -26.44 -2.61 -6.45
C LYS A 65 -25.21 -3.42 -6.89
N SER A 66 -24.28 -3.71 -5.98
CA SER A 66 -23.07 -4.49 -6.28
C SER A 66 -23.21 -5.98 -5.98
N CYS A 67 -23.72 -6.35 -4.80
CA CYS A 67 -23.88 -7.77 -4.42
C CYS A 67 -25.32 -8.28 -4.45
N GLY A 68 -26.32 -7.42 -4.64
CA GLY A 68 -27.74 -7.81 -4.65
C GLY A 68 -28.35 -8.12 -3.29
N GLN A 69 -27.55 -8.15 -2.22
CA GLN A 69 -28.03 -8.45 -0.87
C GLN A 69 -28.77 -7.26 -0.24
N GLN A 70 -29.68 -7.54 0.70
CA GLN A 70 -30.30 -6.51 1.54
C GLN A 70 -29.29 -5.88 2.51
N SER A 71 -29.63 -4.72 3.07
CA SER A 71 -28.73 -3.93 3.93
C SER A 71 -28.05 -4.75 5.03
N PHE A 72 -28.80 -5.57 5.78
CA PHE A 72 -28.26 -6.37 6.89
C PHE A 72 -27.30 -7.50 6.45
N GLN A 73 -27.40 -7.97 5.21
CA GLN A 73 -26.58 -9.05 4.66
C GLN A 73 -25.44 -8.52 3.76
N CYS A 74 -25.45 -7.23 3.46
CA CYS A 74 -24.43 -6.59 2.66
C CYS A 74 -23.20 -6.27 3.54
N PRO A 75 -21.99 -6.75 3.17
CA PRO A 75 -20.77 -6.40 3.92
C PRO A 75 -20.30 -4.96 3.67
N GLY A 76 -20.90 -4.26 2.70
CA GLY A 76 -20.40 -3.01 2.14
C GLY A 76 -19.33 -3.24 1.08
N HIS A 77 -19.13 -2.23 0.23
CA HIS A 77 -18.17 -2.29 -0.87
C HIS A 77 -17.33 -1.03 -0.94
N CYS A 78 -16.07 -1.18 -1.35
CA CYS A 78 -15.13 -0.07 -1.40
C CYS A 78 -15.33 0.79 -2.66
N GLY A 79 -15.33 2.11 -2.46
CA GLY A 79 -15.17 3.10 -3.52
C GLY A 79 -13.73 3.63 -3.55
N HIS A 80 -13.39 4.37 -4.60
CA HIS A 80 -12.14 5.14 -4.64
C HIS A 80 -12.39 6.55 -5.18
N ILE A 81 -11.51 7.48 -4.79
CA ILE A 81 -11.44 8.83 -5.34
C ILE A 81 -10.10 8.96 -6.04
N ASP A 82 -10.11 9.25 -7.34
CA ASP A 82 -8.88 9.63 -8.03
C ASP A 82 -8.54 11.07 -7.64
N LEU A 83 -7.37 11.24 -7.03
CA LEU A 83 -6.81 12.56 -6.77
C LEU A 83 -6.26 13.13 -8.08
N VAL A 84 -6.42 14.44 -8.27
CA VAL A 84 -5.95 15.15 -9.48
C VAL A 84 -4.42 15.17 -9.62
N SER A 85 -3.72 14.95 -8.51
CA SER A 85 -2.26 14.93 -8.42
C SER A 85 -1.85 13.96 -7.32
N PRO A 86 -0.67 13.31 -7.41
CA PRO A 86 -0.12 12.56 -6.29
C PRO A 86 0.05 13.48 -5.08
N ILE A 87 -0.40 12.99 -3.92
CA ILE A 87 -0.27 13.65 -2.63
C ILE A 87 0.49 12.71 -1.69
N TYR A 88 1.39 13.24 -0.88
CA TYR A 88 2.11 12.44 0.09
C TYR A 88 1.19 11.95 1.20
N ASN A 89 1.35 10.68 1.59
CA ASN A 89 0.68 10.15 2.77
C ASN A 89 1.29 10.82 4.03
N PRO A 90 0.50 11.58 4.82
CA PRO A 90 1.01 12.28 6.00
C PRO A 90 1.67 11.35 7.04
N LEU A 91 1.19 10.11 7.15
CA LEU A 91 1.73 9.12 8.09
C LEU A 91 3.16 8.69 7.74
N LEU A 92 3.54 8.77 6.46
CA LEU A 92 4.87 8.41 5.96
C LEU A 92 5.78 9.62 5.72
N PHE A 93 5.25 10.83 5.87
CA PHE A 93 5.94 12.05 5.48
C PHE A 93 7.27 12.24 6.23
N GLY A 94 7.32 11.89 7.53
CA GLY A 94 8.56 11.97 8.32
C GLY A 94 9.67 11.05 7.79
N MET A 95 9.31 9.84 7.37
CA MET A 95 10.27 8.89 6.76
C MET A 95 10.71 9.37 5.39
N LEU A 96 9.78 9.82 4.55
CA LEU A 96 10.07 10.40 3.23
C LEU A 96 11.02 11.60 3.34
N PHE A 97 10.75 12.53 4.25
CA PHE A 97 11.57 13.70 4.49
C PHE A 97 13.01 13.32 4.90
N THR A 98 13.14 12.31 5.76
CA THR A 98 14.45 11.77 6.17
C THR A 98 15.22 11.20 4.98
N LEU A 99 14.57 10.39 4.13
CA LEU A 99 15.18 9.82 2.94
C LEU A 99 15.63 10.92 1.97
N ILE A 100 14.77 11.88 1.68
CA ILE A 100 15.08 13.02 0.79
C ILE A 100 16.32 13.78 1.28
N ARG A 101 16.39 14.11 2.57
CA ARG A 101 17.54 14.84 3.14
C ARG A 101 18.84 14.07 3.05
N LYS A 102 18.77 12.74 3.04
CA LYS A 102 19.92 11.85 2.96
C LYS A 102 20.32 11.52 1.52
N THR A 103 19.53 11.92 0.53
CA THR A 103 19.81 11.70 -0.90
C THR A 103 20.42 12.96 -1.54
N CYS A 104 21.31 12.75 -2.51
CA CYS A 104 21.82 13.79 -3.40
C CYS A 104 20.99 13.79 -4.68
N PHE A 105 20.39 14.94 -5.03
CA PHE A 105 19.54 15.05 -6.22
C PHE A 105 20.31 15.08 -7.55
N PHE A 106 21.62 15.33 -7.52
CA PHE A 106 22.46 15.32 -8.72
C PHE A 106 22.85 13.90 -9.11
N CYS A 107 23.51 13.18 -8.21
CA CYS A 107 23.97 11.81 -8.48
C CYS A 107 22.92 10.75 -8.17
N ARG A 108 21.81 11.09 -7.50
CA ARG A 108 20.77 10.14 -7.06
C ARG A 108 21.35 9.01 -6.22
N HIS A 109 22.24 9.33 -5.28
CA HIS A 109 22.74 8.38 -4.29
C HIS A 109 22.55 8.96 -2.89
N PHE A 110 22.64 8.12 -1.86
CA PHE A 110 22.78 8.63 -0.50
C PHE A 110 24.03 9.51 -0.38
N ARG A 111 23.96 10.52 0.47
CA ARG A 111 25.07 11.43 0.79
C ARG A 111 26.15 10.74 1.65
N ALA A 112 25.86 9.56 2.19
CA ALA A 112 26.82 8.70 2.86
C ALA A 112 27.80 8.09 1.85
N GLY A 113 28.97 7.67 2.33
CA GLY A 113 29.95 6.98 1.49
C GLY A 113 29.38 5.65 0.95
N LYS A 114 29.74 5.28 -0.28
CA LYS A 114 29.28 4.01 -0.90
C LYS A 114 29.61 2.80 -0.02
N GLU A 115 30.79 2.79 0.60
CA GLU A 115 31.23 1.76 1.53
C GLU A 115 30.32 1.68 2.77
N GLU A 116 29.98 2.83 3.35
CA GLU A 116 29.08 2.91 4.52
C GLU A 116 27.68 2.38 4.19
N VAL A 117 27.15 2.74 3.02
CA VAL A 117 25.86 2.25 2.53
C VAL A 117 25.90 0.73 2.37
N ASN A 118 26.94 0.20 1.72
CA ASN A 118 27.10 -1.25 1.52
C ASN A 118 27.18 -2.02 2.84
N VAL A 119 27.92 -1.52 3.83
CA VAL A 119 27.97 -2.13 5.18
C VAL A 119 26.58 -2.18 5.79
N CYS A 120 25.87 -1.06 5.78
CA CYS A 120 24.54 -0.97 6.37
C CYS A 120 23.59 -1.97 5.70
N THR A 121 23.58 -2.04 4.36
CA THR A 121 22.69 -2.96 3.66
C THR A 121 23.04 -4.42 3.89
N SER A 122 24.32 -4.80 3.89
CA SER A 122 24.74 -6.17 4.21
C SER A 122 24.33 -6.59 5.61
N LYS A 123 24.47 -5.70 6.60
CA LYS A 123 24.00 -5.94 7.97
C LYS A 123 22.49 -6.13 8.03
N LEU A 124 21.72 -5.27 7.36
CA LEU A 124 20.26 -5.39 7.29
C LEU A 124 19.80 -6.68 6.60
N MET A 125 20.46 -7.10 5.52
CA MET A 125 20.16 -8.37 4.84
C MET A 125 20.42 -9.59 5.71
N LYS A 126 21.47 -9.56 6.53
CA LYS A 126 21.75 -10.64 7.50
C LYS A 126 20.68 -10.70 8.59
N ILE A 127 20.30 -9.55 9.15
CA ILE A 127 19.22 -9.46 10.14
C ILE A 127 17.90 -9.99 9.55
N ALA A 128 17.57 -9.64 8.30
CA ALA A 128 16.36 -10.12 7.64
C ALA A 128 16.33 -11.65 7.45
N LYS A 129 17.50 -12.29 7.35
CA LYS A 129 17.63 -13.76 7.29
C LYS A 129 17.68 -14.42 8.68
N GLY A 130 17.62 -13.64 9.76
CA GLY A 130 17.74 -14.12 11.14
C GLY A 130 19.18 -14.22 11.67
N ASP A 131 20.20 -13.82 10.91
CA ASP A 131 21.61 -13.86 11.31
C ASP A 131 22.04 -12.55 12.02
N VAL A 132 21.64 -12.39 13.28
CA VAL A 132 21.94 -11.19 14.08
C VAL A 132 23.42 -11.14 14.48
N SER A 133 24.00 -12.27 14.84
CA SER A 133 25.42 -12.36 15.23
C SER A 133 26.34 -12.00 14.07
N GLY A 134 26.11 -12.58 12.90
CA GLY A 134 26.90 -12.26 11.71
C GLY A 134 26.71 -10.82 11.22
N ALA A 135 25.57 -10.17 11.54
CA ALA A 135 25.39 -8.75 11.24
C ALA A 135 26.22 -7.85 12.17
N LYS A 136 26.36 -8.22 13.45
CA LYS A 136 27.15 -7.47 14.43
C LYS A 136 28.62 -7.43 14.04
N ASP A 137 29.16 -8.57 13.65
CA ASP A 137 30.60 -8.76 13.37
C ASP A 137 30.97 -8.44 11.92
N TYR A 138 30.02 -7.99 11.10
CA TYR A 138 30.26 -7.70 9.68
C TYR A 138 31.22 -6.51 9.50
N VAL A 139 32.34 -6.79 8.83
CA VAL A 139 33.35 -5.84 8.35
C VAL A 139 33.46 -5.98 6.84
N ILE A 140 33.68 -4.86 6.13
CA ILE A 140 33.84 -4.86 4.67
C ILE A 140 35.04 -5.72 4.28
N ASN A 141 34.82 -6.71 3.42
CA ASN A 141 35.88 -7.36 2.65
C ASN A 141 35.81 -6.83 1.21
N ASN A 142 36.97 -6.55 0.60
CA ASN A 142 37.11 -6.01 -0.76
C ASN A 142 36.45 -6.87 -1.88
N SER A 143 35.95 -8.06 -1.56
CA SER A 143 35.23 -8.97 -2.45
C SER A 143 33.72 -8.72 -2.53
N ASP A 144 33.12 -7.98 -1.59
CA ASP A 144 31.67 -7.99 -1.38
C ASP A 144 30.97 -6.73 -1.92
N ALA A 145 31.52 -6.12 -2.97
CA ALA A 145 30.88 -4.98 -3.65
C ALA A 145 29.63 -5.45 -4.44
N LEU A 146 28.60 -5.87 -3.71
CA LEU A 146 27.27 -6.13 -4.24
C LEU A 146 26.69 -4.79 -4.70
N ILE A 147 26.47 -4.70 -6.01
CA ILE A 147 25.66 -3.64 -6.61
C ILE A 147 24.22 -3.91 -6.16
N ILE A 148 23.78 -3.18 -5.15
CA ILE A 148 22.40 -3.24 -4.69
C ILE A 148 21.57 -2.36 -5.61
N ILE A 149 21.11 -2.96 -6.70
CA ILE A 149 19.96 -2.46 -7.44
C ILE A 149 18.77 -2.70 -6.53
N ILE A 150 18.18 -1.62 -6.00
CA ILE A 150 16.86 -1.70 -5.39
C ILE A 150 15.91 -2.03 -6.54
N TYR A 151 15.59 -3.32 -6.73
CA TYR A 151 14.54 -3.72 -7.64
C TYR A 151 13.18 -3.47 -6.99
N ASP A 152 12.32 -2.93 -7.83
CA ASP A 152 11.01 -2.34 -7.60
C ASP A 152 9.95 -3.24 -6.94
N TYR A 153 9.05 -2.57 -6.23
CA TYR A 153 7.61 -2.82 -6.36
C TYR A 153 6.84 -1.50 -6.54
N ASN A 154 7.34 -0.58 -7.40
CA ASN A 154 6.60 0.50 -8.11
C ASN A 154 7.26 1.90 -8.16
N ASN A 155 8.57 1.93 -8.47
CA ASN A 155 9.45 3.06 -8.78
C ASN A 155 10.17 3.72 -7.60
N ILE A 156 11.32 3.14 -7.24
CA ILE A 156 12.53 3.91 -6.92
C ILE A 156 13.66 3.43 -7.85
N CYS A 157 13.81 4.09 -9.00
CA CYS A 157 14.88 3.79 -9.93
C CYS A 157 16.26 4.23 -9.38
N PHE A 158 17.14 3.28 -9.10
CA PHE A 158 18.59 3.48 -9.07
C PHE A 158 19.22 2.65 -10.19
N SER A 159 19.28 3.20 -11.40
CA SER A 159 20.03 2.62 -12.51
C SER A 159 21.49 3.10 -12.46
N THR A 160 22.44 2.18 -12.42
CA THR A 160 23.84 2.44 -12.76
C THR A 160 24.12 2.11 -14.24
N ASN A 161 25.02 2.90 -14.83
CA ASN A 161 25.70 2.78 -16.13
C ASN A 161 24.94 3.12 -17.42
N HIS A 162 24.95 4.41 -17.81
CA HIS A 162 25.69 4.86 -19.00
C HIS A 162 25.79 6.40 -19.07
N SER A 163 27.02 6.87 -19.21
CA SER A 163 27.53 8.04 -19.95
C SER A 163 26.61 9.24 -20.23
N PHE A 164 26.93 10.38 -19.63
CA PHE A 164 27.17 11.64 -20.35
C PHE A 164 28.38 12.35 -19.71
#